data_AF-A0A434I4U3-F1
#
_entry.id   AF-A0A434I4U3-F1
#
_cell.length_a   1.000
_cell.length_b   1.000
_cell.length_c   1.000
_cell.angle_alpha   90.00
_cell.angle_beta   90.00
_cell.angle_gamma   90.00
#
_symmetry.space_group_name_H-M   'P 1'
#
loop_
_entity.id
_entity.type
_entity.pdbx_description
1 polymer ?
#
loop_
_entity_poly.entity_id
_entity_poly.type
_entity_poly.pdbx_seq_one_letter_code
_entity_poly.pdbx_strand_id
1 'polypeptide(L)'
;MKGRAYFIGDERFTPSQFRRLSKQKQVEAMIAWFHSEYEDPVHRLPFNSRVGGYQWIFGGPYTADEKIQEEFSNLSAFETMQGAARRIEEDGFDWSPRPDNEPDDGIYSINDPLPDISEFEPDDDDEASGNVETLRHEMHTRLDQLEELVRSRMPTHGGMGHNQPPEPLDELPAEII
;
A
#
# COMPACT_ATOMS: atom_id res chain seq x y z
N MET A 1 15.37 -16.60 6.48
CA MET A 1 14.02 -17.21 6.48
C MET A 1 13.66 -17.64 7.89
N LYS A 2 12.78 -16.89 8.58
CA LYS A 2 12.23 -17.31 9.88
C LYS A 2 11.38 -18.57 9.64
N GLY A 3 11.71 -19.67 10.31
CA GLY A 3 10.94 -20.91 10.17
C GLY A 3 9.53 -20.74 10.74
N ARG A 4 8.51 -21.13 9.95
CA ARG A 4 7.10 -21.11 10.35
C ARG A 4 6.90 -21.94 11.63
N ALA A 5 6.04 -21.47 12.53
CA ALA A 5 5.70 -22.19 13.75
C ALA A 5 4.22 -22.02 14.08
N TYR A 6 3.62 -23.09 14.59
CA TYR A 6 2.20 -23.17 14.92
C TYR A 6 2.06 -23.40 16.43
N PHE A 7 0.99 -22.90 17.02
CA PHE A 7 0.82 -22.90 18.47
C PHE A 7 -0.49 -23.56 18.89
N ILE A 8 -0.46 -24.31 19.99
CA ILE A 8 -1.65 -24.78 20.70
C ILE A 8 -1.46 -24.41 22.18
N GLY A 9 -2.20 -23.39 22.64
CA GLY A 9 -1.90 -22.75 23.92
C GLY A 9 -0.46 -22.22 23.92
N ASP A 10 0.34 -22.63 24.91
CA ASP A 10 1.77 -22.26 25.01
C ASP A 10 2.71 -23.22 24.25
N GLU A 11 2.20 -24.30 23.66
CA GLU A 11 3.03 -25.31 22.98
C GLU A 11 3.32 -24.90 21.53
N ARG A 12 4.61 -24.84 21.17
CA ARG A 12 5.09 -24.48 19.83
C ARG A 12 5.42 -25.73 19.01
N PHE A 13 4.94 -25.78 17.76
CA PHE A 13 5.18 -26.84 16.80
C PHE A 13 5.83 -26.30 15.52
N THR A 14 6.89 -26.96 15.08
CA THR A 14 7.43 -26.79 13.73
C THR A 14 6.50 -27.44 12.68
N PRO A 15 6.64 -27.13 11.37
CA PRO A 15 5.80 -27.73 10.34
C PRO A 15 5.93 -29.27 10.28
N SER A 16 7.11 -29.79 10.57
CA SER A 16 7.35 -31.24 10.67
C SER A 16 6.61 -31.87 11.86
N GLN A 17 6.64 -31.21 13.02
CA GLN A 17 5.91 -31.68 14.20
C GLN A 17 4.39 -31.57 13.98
N PHE A 18 3.92 -30.47 13.38
CA PHE A 18 2.52 -30.25 13.05
C PHE A 18 1.94 -31.37 12.18
N ARG A 19 2.67 -31.81 11.14
CA ARG A 19 2.28 -32.94 10.28
C ARG A 19 2.04 -34.24 11.05
N ARG A 20 2.67 -34.41 12.21
CA ARG A 20 2.58 -35.61 13.06
C ARG A 20 1.52 -35.50 14.15
N LEU A 21 0.87 -34.35 14.29
CA LEU A 21 -0.22 -34.15 15.24
C LEU A 21 -1.46 -34.94 14.80
N SER A 22 -2.34 -35.21 15.77
CA SER A 22 -3.67 -35.74 15.49
C SER A 22 -4.49 -34.72 14.69
N LYS A 23 -5.45 -35.19 13.88
CA LYS A 23 -6.34 -34.31 13.10
C LYS A 23 -6.99 -33.23 13.98
N GLN A 24 -7.42 -33.60 15.19
CA GLN A 24 -8.03 -32.66 16.14
C GLN A 24 -7.05 -31.57 16.59
N LYS A 25 -5.81 -31.93 16.95
CA LYS A 25 -4.77 -30.95 17.31
C LYS A 25 -4.37 -30.08 16.12
N GLN A 26 -4.34 -30.62 14.91
CA GLN A 26 -4.09 -29.83 13.71
C GLN A 26 -5.18 -28.76 13.51
N VAL A 27 -6.45 -29.13 13.67
CA VAL A 27 -7.56 -28.17 13.58
C VAL A 27 -7.44 -27.09 14.66
N GLU A 28 -7.14 -27.46 15.90
CA GLU A 28 -6.97 -26.51 16.99
C GLU A 28 -5.82 -25.52 16.71
N ALA A 29 -4.68 -26.01 16.24
CA ALA A 29 -3.55 -25.17 15.84
C ALA A 29 -3.88 -24.26 14.64
N MET A 30 -4.64 -24.75 13.65
CA MET A 30 -5.09 -23.95 12.51
C MET A 30 -5.99 -22.79 12.95
N ILE A 31 -6.94 -23.06 13.86
CA ILE A 31 -7.84 -22.05 14.42
C ILE A 31 -7.04 -21.01 15.22
N ALA A 32 -6.12 -21.46 16.07
CA ALA A 32 -5.28 -20.57 16.87
C ALA A 32 -4.41 -19.66 15.98
N TRP A 33 -3.82 -20.22 14.92
CA TRP A 33 -3.09 -19.45 13.93
C TRP A 33 -3.99 -18.46 13.20
N PHE A 34 -5.19 -18.87 12.77
CA PHE A 34 -6.08 -17.96 12.04
C PHE A 34 -6.44 -16.73 12.87
N HIS A 35 -6.79 -16.90 14.16
CA HIS A 35 -7.09 -15.76 15.03
C HIS A 35 -5.86 -14.93 15.43
N SER A 36 -4.64 -15.47 15.28
CA SER A 36 -3.41 -14.68 15.42
C SER A 36 -3.12 -13.84 14.18
N GLU A 37 -3.54 -14.27 13.00
CA GLU A 37 -3.29 -13.55 11.74
C GLU A 37 -4.46 -12.66 11.30
N TYR A 38 -5.69 -13.03 11.63
CA TYR A 38 -6.91 -12.38 11.18
C TYR A 38 -7.82 -12.01 12.35
N GLU A 39 -8.64 -10.98 12.14
CA GLU A 39 -9.63 -10.51 13.10
C GLU A 39 -10.95 -10.11 12.43
N ASP A 40 -12.00 -10.08 13.25
CA ASP A 40 -13.32 -9.60 12.84
C ASP A 40 -13.23 -8.10 12.47
N PRO A 41 -13.79 -7.67 11.33
CA PRO A 41 -13.73 -6.28 10.89
C PRO A 41 -14.32 -5.29 11.89
N VAL A 42 -15.29 -5.70 12.72
CA VAL A 42 -15.86 -4.88 13.82
C VAL A 42 -14.77 -4.29 14.72
N HIS A 43 -13.67 -5.00 14.93
CA HIS A 43 -12.67 -4.63 15.93
C HIS A 43 -11.79 -3.44 15.51
N ARG A 44 -11.48 -3.31 14.20
CA ARG A 44 -10.50 -2.33 13.72
C ARG A 44 -10.92 -1.57 12.47
N LEU A 45 -11.89 -2.07 11.70
CA LEU A 45 -12.28 -1.44 10.44
C LEU A 45 -13.31 -0.33 10.71
N PRO A 46 -13.13 0.87 10.14
CA PRO A 46 -14.15 1.90 10.18
C PRO A 46 -15.44 1.43 9.49
N PHE A 47 -16.57 1.58 10.15
CA PHE A 47 -17.89 1.33 9.56
C PHE A 47 -18.50 2.63 9.03
N ASN A 48 -18.89 2.63 7.75
CA ASN A 48 -19.59 3.76 7.14
C ASN A 48 -21.07 3.43 6.94
N SER A 49 -21.95 4.04 7.73
CA SER A 49 -23.40 3.82 7.66
C SER A 49 -24.07 4.40 6.41
N ARG A 50 -23.45 5.35 5.71
CA ARG A 50 -23.97 5.91 4.45
C ARG A 50 -23.82 4.92 3.30
N VAL A 51 -22.72 4.16 3.30
CA VAL A 51 -22.45 3.11 2.31
C VAL A 51 -22.96 1.76 2.78
N GLY A 52 -23.06 1.56 4.10
CA GLY A 52 -23.57 0.35 4.73
C GLY A 52 -22.53 -0.78 4.83
N GLY A 53 -21.27 -0.45 5.13
CA GLY A 53 -20.21 -1.47 5.20
C GLY A 53 -18.91 -1.02 5.88
N TYR A 54 -18.02 -1.98 6.08
CA TYR A 54 -16.66 -1.76 6.57
C TYR A 54 -15.74 -1.22 5.48
N GLN A 55 -14.79 -0.39 5.88
CA GLN A 55 -13.72 0.08 5.01
C GLN A 55 -12.47 -0.79 5.18
N TRP A 56 -12.19 -1.62 4.18
CA TRP A 56 -11.09 -2.59 4.14
C TRP A 56 -9.71 -1.96 3.93
N ILE A 57 -9.27 -1.14 4.88
CA ILE A 57 -8.00 -0.39 4.81
C ILE A 57 -6.75 -1.27 5.00
N PHE A 58 -6.89 -2.48 5.56
CA PHE A 58 -5.83 -3.46 5.77
C PHE A 58 -5.97 -4.66 4.81
N GLY A 59 -6.77 -4.55 3.74
CA GLY A 59 -7.08 -5.66 2.86
C GLY A 59 -8.25 -6.54 3.35
N GLY A 60 -8.66 -7.48 2.49
CA GLY A 60 -9.87 -8.29 2.63
C GLY A 60 -11.06 -7.74 1.83
N PRO A 61 -12.27 -8.29 2.02
CA PRO A 61 -12.61 -9.39 2.92
C PRO A 61 -11.95 -10.71 2.50
N TYR A 62 -11.40 -11.46 3.45
CA TYR A 62 -10.90 -12.81 3.25
C TYR A 62 -11.83 -13.84 3.88
N THR A 63 -11.87 -15.05 3.32
CA THR A 63 -12.55 -16.19 3.92
C THR A 63 -11.57 -17.07 4.71
N ALA A 64 -12.05 -17.75 5.75
CA ALA A 64 -11.20 -18.62 6.53
C ALA A 64 -10.70 -19.81 5.69
N ASP A 65 -11.56 -20.36 4.84
CA ASP A 65 -11.21 -21.44 3.92
C ASP A 65 -10.02 -21.10 3.01
N GLU A 66 -10.06 -19.94 2.36
CA GLU A 66 -8.98 -19.48 1.47
C GLU A 66 -7.64 -19.44 2.20
N LYS A 67 -7.60 -18.77 3.36
CA LYS A 67 -6.36 -18.52 4.10
C LYS A 67 -5.81 -19.76 4.78
N ILE A 68 -6.69 -20.64 5.29
CA ILE A 68 -6.27 -21.93 5.83
C ILE A 68 -5.69 -22.82 4.73
N GLN A 69 -6.31 -22.87 3.55
CA GLN A 69 -5.78 -23.67 2.44
C GLN A 69 -4.44 -23.12 1.92
N GLU A 70 -4.31 -21.80 1.80
CA GLU A 70 -3.07 -21.14 1.39
C GLU A 70 -1.90 -21.53 2.31
N GLU A 71 -2.10 -21.48 3.64
CA GLU A 71 -1.04 -21.76 4.61
C GLU A 71 -0.79 -23.27 4.83
N PHE A 72 -1.84 -24.10 4.89
CA PHE A 72 -1.74 -25.48 5.37
C PHE A 72 -1.86 -26.55 4.28
N SER A 73 -2.08 -26.20 3.01
CA SER A 73 -2.19 -27.16 1.89
C SER A 73 -1.04 -28.17 1.82
N ASN A 74 0.17 -27.75 2.20
CA ASN A 74 1.37 -28.60 2.20
C ASN A 74 1.61 -29.34 3.53
N LEU A 75 0.76 -29.14 4.53
CA LEU A 75 0.95 -29.60 5.91
C LEU A 75 -0.16 -30.52 6.41
N SER A 76 -1.40 -30.34 5.94
CA SER A 76 -2.54 -31.14 6.37
C SER A 76 -3.43 -31.55 5.19
N ALA A 77 -4.27 -32.55 5.43
CA ALA A 77 -5.25 -32.99 4.45
C ALA A 77 -6.41 -31.99 4.32
N PHE A 78 -6.97 -31.91 3.11
CA PHE A 78 -8.07 -31.00 2.79
C PHE A 78 -9.25 -31.10 3.76
N GLU A 79 -9.70 -32.30 4.12
CA GLU A 79 -10.81 -32.49 5.06
C GLU A 79 -10.53 -31.90 6.44
N THR A 80 -9.29 -31.98 6.92
CA THR A 80 -8.88 -31.40 8.21
C THR A 80 -8.92 -29.88 8.13
N MET A 81 -8.40 -29.31 7.04
CA MET A 81 -8.42 -27.86 6.78
C MET A 81 -9.85 -27.32 6.69
N GLN A 82 -10.72 -27.98 5.92
CA GLN A 82 -12.12 -27.60 5.82
C GLN A 82 -12.85 -27.70 7.17
N GLY A 83 -12.49 -28.70 8.00
CA GLY A 83 -13.00 -28.82 9.36
C GLY A 83 -12.55 -27.70 10.30
N ALA A 84 -11.40 -27.07 10.04
CA ALA A 84 -10.95 -25.88 10.75
C ALA A 84 -11.65 -24.62 10.23
N ALA A 85 -11.65 -24.42 8.91
CA ALA A 85 -12.32 -23.29 8.25
C ALA A 85 -13.79 -23.18 8.65
N ARG A 86 -14.53 -24.29 8.64
CA ARG A 86 -15.93 -24.31 9.06
C ARG A 86 -16.14 -23.86 10.51
N ARG A 87 -15.23 -24.20 11.42
CA ARG A 87 -15.32 -23.78 12.84
C ARG A 87 -15.07 -22.29 13.00
N ILE A 88 -14.15 -21.73 12.21
CA ILE A 88 -13.88 -20.30 12.20
C ILE A 88 -15.08 -19.55 11.60
N GLU A 89 -15.64 -20.07 10.51
CA GLU A 89 -16.77 -19.48 9.79
C GLU A 89 -18.11 -19.56 10.53
N GLU A 90 -18.18 -20.28 11.66
CA GLU A 90 -19.32 -20.21 12.58
C GLU A 90 -19.44 -18.82 13.22
N ASP A 91 -18.32 -18.09 13.37
CA ASP A 91 -18.29 -16.74 13.94
C ASP A 91 -18.47 -15.64 12.89
N GLY A 92 -18.08 -15.89 11.63
CA GLY A 92 -18.21 -14.92 10.54
C GLY A 92 -17.48 -15.33 9.26
N PHE A 93 -17.83 -14.71 8.13
CA PHE A 93 -17.27 -15.05 6.80
C PHE A 93 -16.26 -14.02 6.27
N ASP A 94 -16.34 -12.78 6.74
CA ASP A 94 -15.53 -11.67 6.24
C ASP A 94 -14.46 -11.31 7.27
N TRP A 95 -13.21 -11.66 6.99
CA TRP A 95 -12.08 -11.47 7.91
C TRP A 95 -11.07 -10.46 7.36
N SER A 96 -10.46 -9.69 8.26
CA SER A 96 -9.39 -8.73 7.93
C SER A 96 -8.07 -9.19 8.55
N PRO A 97 -6.93 -9.03 7.88
CA PRO A 97 -5.64 -9.38 8.47
C PRO A 97 -5.28 -8.40 9.59
N ARG A 98 -4.48 -8.88 10.54
CA ARG A 98 -3.90 -8.04 11.58
C ARG A 98 -2.66 -7.33 11.01
N PRO A 99 -2.59 -6.00 11.09
CA PRO A 99 -1.46 -5.24 10.53
C PRO A 99 -0.14 -5.52 11.25
N ASP A 100 -0.17 -6.03 12.48
CA ASP A 100 1.04 -6.39 13.24
C ASP A 100 1.77 -7.61 12.65
N ASN A 101 1.13 -8.34 11.72
CA ASN A 101 1.65 -9.55 11.08
C ASN A 101 1.76 -9.43 9.55
N GLU A 102 1.54 -8.25 8.96
CA GLU A 102 1.74 -8.08 7.52
C GLU A 102 3.22 -8.33 7.16
N PRO A 103 3.51 -9.16 6.14
CA PRO A 103 4.82 -9.13 5.52
C PRO A 103 5.00 -7.75 4.89
N ASP A 104 6.14 -7.11 5.20
CA ASP A 104 6.61 -5.87 4.58
C ASP A 104 6.36 -5.90 3.07
N ASP A 105 5.35 -5.15 2.62
CA ASP A 105 4.91 -5.07 1.23
C ASP A 105 5.80 -4.13 0.42
N GLY A 106 6.87 -3.62 1.03
CA GLY A 106 7.78 -2.63 0.47
C GLY A 106 7.15 -1.24 0.36
N ILE A 107 5.90 -1.07 0.83
CA ILE A 107 5.26 0.23 0.95
C ILE A 107 5.62 0.75 2.34
N TYR A 108 6.58 1.65 2.39
CA TYR A 108 6.97 2.31 3.63
C TYR A 108 5.73 2.86 4.34
N SER A 109 5.47 2.33 5.53
CA SER A 109 4.43 2.86 6.41
C SER A 109 4.71 4.34 6.62
N ILE A 110 3.68 5.18 6.59
CA ILE A 110 3.84 6.64 6.78
C ILE A 110 4.51 7.00 8.12
N ASN A 111 4.50 6.05 9.07
CA ASN A 111 5.09 6.18 10.39
C ASN A 111 6.52 5.65 10.48
N ASP A 112 7.01 4.94 9.45
CA ASP A 112 8.38 4.46 9.38
C ASP A 112 9.25 5.53 8.69
N PRO A 113 10.45 5.85 9.22
CA PRO A 113 11.36 6.77 8.55
C PRO A 113 11.74 6.22 7.17
N LEU A 114 11.56 7.04 6.14
CA LEU A 114 12.01 6.71 4.79
C LEU A 114 13.50 6.36 4.80
N PRO A 115 13.93 5.35 4.01
CA PRO A 115 15.33 5.00 3.88
C PRO A 115 16.11 6.20 3.34
N ASP A 116 17.36 6.34 3.77
CA ASP A 116 18.24 7.36 3.24
C ASP A 116 18.56 7.02 1.77
N ILE A 117 18.07 7.86 0.87
CA ILE A 117 18.28 7.72 -0.58
C ILE A 117 19.75 7.71 -0.99
N SER A 118 20.68 8.09 -0.11
CA SER A 118 22.12 8.01 -0.37
C SER A 118 22.69 6.60 -0.34
N GLU A 119 21.98 5.63 0.26
CA GLU A 119 22.34 4.21 0.26
C GLU A 119 21.69 3.41 -0.88
N PHE A 120 20.95 4.08 -1.78
CA PHE A 120 20.36 3.44 -2.94
C PHE A 120 21.46 3.06 -3.93
N GLU A 121 21.94 1.81 -3.86
CA GLU A 121 22.81 1.24 -4.89
C GLU A 121 21.93 0.95 -6.11
N PRO A 122 22.10 1.66 -7.24
CA PRO A 122 21.34 1.36 -8.44
C PRO A 122 21.66 -0.07 -8.88
N ASP A 123 20.63 -0.88 -9.14
CA ASP A 123 20.83 -2.21 -9.70
C ASP A 123 21.64 -2.09 -11.01
N ASP A 124 22.82 -2.72 -11.05
CA ASP A 124 23.77 -2.68 -12.17
C ASP A 124 23.22 -3.28 -13.49
N ASP A 125 21.96 -3.75 -13.51
CA ASP A 125 21.31 -4.43 -14.63
C ASP A 125 20.57 -3.48 -15.61
N ASP A 126 20.55 -2.17 -15.36
CA ASP A 126 20.04 -1.21 -16.35
C ASP A 126 21.12 -0.89 -17.42
N GLU A 127 21.07 -1.62 -18.53
CA GLU A 127 21.74 -1.33 -19.82
C GLU A 127 21.45 0.08 -20.37
N ALA A 128 20.65 0.89 -19.66
CA ALA A 128 20.36 2.28 -19.93
C ALA A 128 21.41 3.27 -19.40
N SER A 129 22.36 2.84 -18.56
CA SER A 129 23.35 3.74 -17.93
C SER A 129 24.20 4.54 -18.96
N GLY A 130 24.50 3.94 -20.13
CA GLY A 130 25.22 4.63 -21.21
C GLY A 130 24.43 5.79 -21.87
N ASN A 131 23.10 5.75 -21.79
CA ASN A 131 22.23 6.75 -22.41
C ASN A 131 21.97 7.95 -21.50
N VAL A 132 22.00 7.77 -20.18
CA VAL A 132 21.63 8.83 -19.22
C VAL A 132 22.59 10.02 -19.30
N GLU A 133 23.90 9.77 -19.31
CA GLU A 133 24.88 10.85 -19.37
C GLU A 133 24.85 11.58 -20.72
N THR A 134 24.59 10.84 -21.81
CA THR A 134 24.40 11.40 -23.15
C THR A 134 23.16 12.28 -23.22
N LEU A 135 22.03 11.81 -22.69
CA LEU A 135 20.77 12.55 -22.61
C LEU A 135 20.90 13.80 -21.75
N ARG A 136 21.61 13.70 -20.62
CA ARG A 136 21.92 14.83 -19.74
C ARG A 136 22.70 15.91 -20.49
N HIS A 137 23.73 15.51 -21.24
CA HIS A 137 24.54 16.44 -22.02
C HIS A 137 23.73 17.12 -23.13
N GLU A 138 22.87 16.37 -23.81
CA GLU A 138 21.95 16.92 -24.82
C GLU A 138 20.98 17.93 -24.18
N MET A 139 20.43 17.62 -23.01
CA MET A 139 19.50 18.50 -22.30
C MET A 139 20.16 19.83 -21.92
N HIS A 140 21.38 19.78 -21.38
CA HIS A 140 22.16 21.00 -21.07
C HIS A 140 22.42 21.83 -22.32
N THR A 141 22.83 21.20 -23.42
CA THR A 141 23.08 21.89 -24.68
C THR A 141 21.83 22.60 -25.21
N ARG A 142 20.66 21.95 -25.12
CA ARG A 142 19.39 22.57 -25.53
C ARG A 142 18.97 23.73 -24.62
N LEU A 143 19.27 23.66 -23.33
CA LEU A 143 19.04 24.74 -22.37
C LEU A 143 19.87 25.97 -22.71
N ASP A 144 21.14 25.81 -23.02
CA ASP A 144 22.03 26.92 -23.41
C ASP A 144 21.53 27.60 -24.69
N GLN A 145 21.14 26.82 -25.69
CA GLN A 145 20.56 27.33 -26.94
C GLN A 145 19.25 28.10 -26.69
N LEU A 146 18.41 27.61 -25.77
CA LEU A 146 17.17 28.28 -25.41
C LEU A 146 17.46 29.60 -24.70
N GLU A 147 18.42 29.63 -23.77
CA GLU A 147 18.80 30.85 -23.07
C GLU A 147 19.30 31.92 -24.04
N GLU A 148 20.12 31.53 -25.02
CA GLU A 148 20.64 32.45 -26.03
C GLU A 148 19.52 33.02 -26.92
N LEU A 149 18.57 32.17 -27.35
CA LEU A 149 17.40 32.61 -28.10
C LEU A 149 16.51 33.55 -27.30
N VAL A 150 16.27 33.25 -26.01
CA VAL A 150 15.48 34.10 -25.12
C VAL A 150 16.20 35.44 -24.92
N ARG A 151 17.50 35.44 -24.67
CA ARG A 151 18.32 36.64 -24.49
C ARG A 151 18.35 37.51 -25.76
N SER A 152 18.40 36.89 -26.93
CA SER A 152 18.32 37.55 -28.23
C SER A 152 16.94 38.20 -28.49
N ARG A 153 15.87 37.61 -27.94
CA ARG A 153 14.48 38.07 -28.16
C ARG A 153 13.96 39.02 -27.08
N MET A 154 14.71 39.24 -26.00
CA MET A 154 14.38 40.20 -24.94
C MET A 154 14.75 41.63 -25.38
N PRO A 155 13.80 42.58 -25.51
CA PRO A 155 14.14 43.98 -25.77
C PRO A 155 14.87 44.60 -24.56
N THR A 156 15.88 45.44 -24.82
CA THR A 156 16.80 46.01 -23.81
C THR A 156 16.22 47.13 -22.93
N HIS A 157 14.93 47.43 -22.99
CA HIS A 157 14.33 48.52 -22.22
C HIS A 157 13.09 48.08 -21.44
N GLY A 158 13.11 48.40 -20.14
CA GLY A 158 12.11 48.01 -19.16
C GLY A 158 10.70 48.51 -19.51
N GLY A 159 9.71 47.68 -19.20
CA GLY A 159 8.31 48.04 -19.38
C GLY A 159 7.36 46.87 -19.39
N MET A 160 7.45 45.93 -18.43
CA MET A 160 6.34 45.01 -18.17
C MET A 160 5.41 45.67 -17.15
N GLY A 161 4.42 46.38 -17.66
CA GLY A 161 3.39 47.05 -16.87
C GLY A 161 2.17 47.41 -17.70
N HIS A 162 1.69 46.50 -18.56
CA HIS A 162 0.39 46.67 -19.22
C HIS A 162 -0.75 46.19 -18.32
N ASN A 163 -0.81 46.73 -17.10
CA ASN A 163 -2.09 46.83 -16.41
C ASN A 163 -2.68 48.15 -16.86
N GLN A 164 -3.39 48.11 -17.98
CA GLN A 164 -4.18 49.24 -18.46
C GLN A 164 -5.58 49.00 -17.87
N PRO A 165 -5.88 49.48 -16.64
CA PRO A 165 -7.19 49.27 -16.06
C PRO A 165 -8.25 49.93 -16.96
N PRO A 166 -9.45 49.34 -17.07
CA PRO A 166 -10.54 49.97 -17.78
C PRO A 166 -10.82 51.36 -17.18
N GLU A 167 -11.26 52.30 -18.02
CA GLU A 167 -11.65 53.63 -17.53
C GLU A 167 -12.78 53.49 -16.50
N PRO A 168 -12.74 54.30 -15.42
CA PRO A 168 -13.80 54.29 -14.43
C PRO A 168 -15.12 54.65 -15.11
N LEU A 169 -16.17 53.87 -14.85
CA LEU A 169 -17.51 54.19 -15.32
C LEU A 169 -17.92 55.52 -14.68
N ASP A 170 -18.05 56.56 -15.50
CA ASP A 170 -18.66 57.82 -15.09
C ASP A 170 -20.04 57.53 -14.48
N GLU A 171 -20.23 58.02 -13.27
CA GLU A 171 -21.47 57.93 -12.50
C GLU A 171 -22.63 58.43 -13.37
N LEU A 172 -23.54 57.53 -13.74
CA LEU A 172 -24.83 57.93 -14.28
C LEU A 172 -25.53 58.77 -13.21
N PRO A 173 -25.89 60.03 -13.47
CA PRO A 173 -26.58 60.84 -12.47
C PRO A 173 -27.91 60.19 -12.12
N ALA A 174 -28.08 59.93 -10.82
CA ALA A 174 -29.33 59.50 -10.24
C ALA A 174 -30.29 60.70 -10.12
N GLU A 175 -31.33 60.74 -10.95
CA GLU A 175 -32.63 61.37 -10.66
C GLU A 175 -33.66 60.49 -11.40
N ILE A 176 -34.54 59.70 -10.78
CA ILE A 176 -35.59 59.96 -9.78
C ILE A 176 -36.47 61.16 -10.16
N ILE A 177 -37.43 60.93 -11.06
CA ILE A 177 -38.92 61.03 -10.95
C ILE A 177 -39.51 61.20 -12.35
#